data_AF-A0A257NE97-F1
#
_entry.id   AF-A0A257NE97-F1
#
_cell.length_a   1.000
_cell.length_b   1.000
_cell.length_c   1.000
_cell.angle_alpha   90.00
_cell.angle_beta   90.00
_cell.angle_gamma   90.00
#
_symmetry.space_group_name_H-M   'P 1'
#
loop_
_entity.id
_entity.type
_entity.pdbx_description
1 polymer ?
#
loop_
_entity_poly.entity_id
_entity_poly.type
_entity_poly.pdbx_seq_one_letter_code
_entity_poly.pdbx_strand_id
1 'polypeptide(L)'
;MQLTVLNPHKPEQDFPALNKALHEPDGLLAIGGCLSKKRLLNAYRHGIFPWYNPGEPILWWSPNPRLILFPDKLIISRSLRKTLRKN
;
A
#
# COMPACT_ATOMS: atom_id res chain seq x y z
N MET A 1 -19.98 7.84 -0.73
CA MET A 1 -18.65 8.49 -0.67
C MET A 1 -18.02 8.37 -2.06
N GLN A 2 -17.39 9.41 -2.61
CA GLN A 2 -16.81 9.38 -3.96
C GLN A 2 -15.30 9.10 -3.87
N LEU A 3 -14.83 8.05 -4.53
CA LEU A 3 -13.39 7.74 -4.63
C LEU A 3 -12.70 8.74 -5.56
N THR A 4 -11.51 9.18 -5.19
CA THR A 4 -10.73 10.11 -6.01
C THR A 4 -10.08 9.36 -7.18
N VAL A 5 -10.28 9.86 -8.39
CA VAL A 5 -9.61 9.36 -9.60
C VAL A 5 -8.32 10.14 -9.82
N LEU A 6 -7.17 9.46 -9.88
CA LEU A 6 -5.86 10.05 -10.11
C LEU A 6 -5.57 10.16 -11.60
N ASN A 7 -4.89 11.23 -12.00
CA ASN A 7 -4.53 11.48 -13.39
C ASN A 7 -3.25 10.67 -13.77
N PRO A 8 -3.28 9.85 -14.84
CA PRO A 8 -2.11 9.06 -15.28
C PRO A 8 -0.93 9.92 -15.78
N HIS A 9 -1.20 11.13 -16.27
CA HIS A 9 -0.21 12.04 -16.85
C HIS A 9 0.34 13.09 -15.87
N LYS A 10 -0.10 13.08 -14.60
CA LYS A 10 0.35 14.04 -13.57
C LYS A 10 0.94 13.35 -12.34
N PRO A 11 2.09 12.64 -12.45
CA PRO A 11 2.64 11.81 -11.39
C PRO A 11 2.98 12.54 -10.08
N GLU A 12 3.10 13.87 -10.10
CA GLU A 12 3.23 14.75 -8.93
C GLU A 12 1.93 15.05 -8.19
N GLN A 13 0.76 14.79 -8.78
CA GLN A 13 -0.52 15.06 -8.13
C GLN A 13 -0.54 14.44 -6.72
N ASP A 14 -1.00 15.20 -5.74
CA ASP A 14 -1.12 14.73 -4.37
C ASP A 14 -2.19 13.65 -4.24
N PHE A 15 -1.95 12.72 -3.31
CA PHE A 15 -2.97 11.78 -2.89
C PHE A 15 -4.02 12.49 -2.02
N PRO A 16 -5.27 11.98 -1.97
CA PRO A 16 -6.25 12.45 -1.00
C PRO A 16 -5.74 12.27 0.43
N ALA A 17 -6.24 13.09 1.36
CA ALA A 17 -5.98 12.90 2.79
C ALA A 17 -6.39 11.49 3.24
N LEU A 18 -5.57 10.85 4.10
CA LEU A 18 -5.76 9.44 4.49
C LEU A 18 -7.09 9.18 5.21
N ASN A 19 -7.64 10.18 5.90
CA ASN A 19 -8.96 10.09 6.55
C ASN A 19 -10.13 9.98 5.55
N LYS A 20 -9.88 10.12 4.25
CA LYS A 20 -10.83 9.85 3.17
C LYS A 20 -10.75 8.42 2.65
N ALA A 21 -9.89 7.57 3.22
CA ALA A 21 -9.93 6.15 2.91
C ALA A 21 -11.28 5.54 3.34
N LEU A 22 -11.79 4.60 2.55
CA LEU A 22 -13.00 3.87 2.89
C LEU A 22 -12.78 2.98 4.11
N HIS A 23 -13.84 2.79 4.90
CA HIS A 23 -13.87 1.77 5.94
C HIS A 23 -14.16 0.38 5.37
N GLU A 24 -14.94 0.30 4.30
CA GLU A 24 -15.24 -0.93 3.57
C GLU A 24 -15.22 -0.62 2.06
N PRO A 25 -14.29 -1.22 1.28
CA PRO A 25 -13.17 -2.04 1.73
C PRO A 25 -12.11 -1.20 2.48
N ASP A 26 -11.56 -1.74 3.57
CA ASP A 26 -10.64 -1.01 4.47
C ASP A 26 -9.43 -0.43 3.73
N GLY A 27 -9.29 0.88 3.83
CA GLY A 27 -8.12 1.59 3.36
C GLY A 27 -8.17 2.03 1.90
N LEU A 28 -9.20 1.70 1.12
CA LEU A 28 -9.28 2.11 -0.27
C LEU A 28 -9.41 3.63 -0.39
N LEU A 29 -8.41 4.27 -1.00
CA LEU A 29 -8.24 5.74 -0.97
C LEU A 29 -8.46 6.39 -2.34
N ALA A 30 -7.93 5.78 -3.40
CA ALA A 30 -7.96 6.34 -4.75
C ALA A 30 -7.88 5.26 -5.83
N ILE A 31 -8.24 5.64 -7.05
CA ILE A 31 -8.27 4.79 -8.24
C ILE A 31 -7.54 5.47 -9.41
N GLY A 32 -6.89 4.70 -10.27
CA GLY A 32 -6.20 5.18 -11.47
C GLY A 32 -4.80 5.74 -11.22
N GLY A 33 -4.39 6.71 -12.04
CA GLY A 33 -3.02 7.22 -12.05
C GLY A 33 -2.07 6.34 -12.87
N CYS A 34 -0.81 6.23 -12.42
CA CYS A 34 0.25 5.48 -13.11
C CYS A 34 1.24 4.90 -12.10
N LEU A 35 2.08 3.95 -12.52
CA LEU A 35 3.12 3.33 -11.67
C LEU A 35 4.52 3.90 -11.92
N SER A 36 4.59 5.19 -12.24
CA SER A 36 5.89 5.86 -12.40
C SER A 36 6.64 5.89 -11.06
N LYS A 37 7.99 5.91 -11.12
CA LYS A 37 8.85 6.03 -9.92
C LYS A 37 8.43 7.21 -9.03
N LYS A 38 8.11 8.35 -9.64
CA LYS A 38 7.68 9.57 -8.93
C LYS A 38 6.38 9.36 -8.16
N ARG A 39 5.36 8.73 -8.79
CA ARG A 39 4.09 8.41 -8.11
C ARG A 39 4.28 7.42 -6.98
N LEU A 40 5.04 6.35 -7.21
CA LEU A 40 5.29 5.32 -6.19
C LEU A 40 6.01 5.91 -4.98
N LEU A 41 7.06 6.70 -5.20
CA LEU A 41 7.76 7.40 -4.11
C LEU A 41 6.82 8.33 -3.34
N ASN A 42 5.94 9.06 -4.05
CA ASN A 42 4.94 9.89 -3.40
C ASN A 42 4.00 9.05 -2.52
N ALA A 43 3.48 7.94 -3.05
CA ALA A 43 2.56 7.06 -2.33
C ALA A 43 3.20 6.48 -1.06
N TYR A 44 4.36 5.83 -1.18
CA TYR A 44 5.01 5.16 -0.05
C TYR A 44 5.42 6.14 1.05
N ARG A 45 5.84 7.37 0.71
CA ARG A 45 6.15 8.41 1.72
C ARG A 45 4.94 8.83 2.55
N HIS A 46 3.73 8.64 2.03
CA HIS A 46 2.47 8.94 2.71
C HIS A 46 1.78 7.69 3.26
N GLY A 47 2.46 6.53 3.29
CA GLY A 47 1.88 5.28 3.78
C GLY A 47 0.89 4.63 2.82
N ILE A 48 0.85 5.03 1.55
CA ILE A 48 -0.07 4.53 0.55
C ILE A 48 0.64 3.52 -0.35
N PHE A 49 -0.05 2.43 -0.73
CA PHE A 49 0.50 1.42 -1.63
C PHE A 49 -0.49 1.02 -2.74
N PRO A 50 -0.01 0.67 -3.94
CA PRO A 50 -0.87 0.15 -5.00
C PRO A 50 -1.11 -1.35 -4.79
N TRP A 51 -2.36 -1.79 -4.92
CA TRP A 51 -2.72 -3.22 -4.90
C TRP A 51 -4.01 -3.45 -5.67
N TYR A 52 -3.98 -4.27 -6.72
CA TYR A 52 -5.12 -4.46 -7.64
C TYR A 52 -4.92 -5.76 -8.43
N ASN A 53 -6.00 -6.33 -8.97
CA ASN A 53 -5.96 -7.54 -9.79
C ASN A 53 -5.70 -7.22 -11.27
N PRO A 54 -5.23 -8.20 -12.08
CA PRO A 54 -5.19 -8.05 -13.53
C PRO A 54 -6.56 -7.67 -14.10
N GLY A 55 -6.61 -6.63 -14.94
CA GLY A 55 -7.85 -6.12 -15.54
C GLY A 55 -8.56 -5.06 -14.69
N GLU A 56 -8.17 -4.86 -13.42
CA GLU A 56 -8.63 -3.74 -12.62
C GLU A 56 -7.80 -2.48 -12.89
N PRO A 57 -8.38 -1.28 -12.72
CA PRO A 57 -7.59 -0.07 -12.62
C PRO A 57 -6.67 -0.13 -11.39
N ILE A 58 -5.61 0.68 -11.38
CA ILE A 58 -4.74 0.78 -10.21
C ILE A 58 -5.56 1.26 -9.01
N LEU A 59 -5.56 0.50 -7.92
CA LEU A 59 -6.18 0.90 -6.65
C LEU A 59 -5.09 1.23 -5.63
N TRP A 60 -5.31 2.29 -4.86
CA TRP A 60 -4.36 2.80 -3.87
C TRP A 60 -4.94 2.71 -2.46
N TRP A 61 -4.17 2.14 -1.54
CA TRP A 61 -4.64 1.69 -0.23
C TRP A 61 -3.83 2.30 0.92
N SER A 62 -4.51 2.57 2.03
CA SER A 62 -3.95 2.93 3.33
C SER A 62 -4.87 2.45 4.47
N PRO A 63 -4.86 1.14 4.81
CA PRO A 63 -5.75 0.54 5.80
C PRO A 63 -5.48 1.05 7.22
N ASN A 64 -6.52 1.03 8.05
CA ASN A 64 -6.46 1.41 9.45
C ASN A 64 -7.27 0.42 10.32
N PRO A 65 -6.63 -0.44 11.13
CA PRO A 65 -5.21 -0.41 11.52
C PRO A 65 -4.23 -0.93 10.46
N ARG A 66 -2.97 -0.47 10.51
CA ARG A 66 -1.91 -0.91 9.61
C ARG A 66 -1.09 -2.05 10.22
N LEU A 67 -0.96 -3.16 9.48
CA LEU A 67 -0.04 -4.23 9.87
C LEU A 67 1.41 -3.76 9.76
N ILE A 68 2.15 -3.92 10.85
CA ILE A 68 3.60 -3.68 10.93
C ILE A 68 4.27 -4.87 11.62
N LEU A 69 5.55 -5.11 11.28
CA LEU A 69 6.41 -6.08 11.94
C LEU A 69 7.65 -5.35 12.44
N PHE A 70 7.82 -5.32 13.76
CA PHE A 70 9.06 -4.86 14.35
C PHE A 70 10.13 -5.95 14.18
N PRO A 71 11.32 -5.64 13.62
CA PRO A 71 12.34 -6.65 13.36
C PRO A 71 12.78 -7.44 14.60
N ASP A 72 12.84 -6.80 15.78
CA ASP A 72 13.17 -7.42 17.06
C ASP A 72 12.05 -8.29 17.64
N LYS A 73 10.83 -8.17 17.10
CA LYS A 73 9.65 -8.96 17.47
C LYS A 73 9.38 -10.13 16.53
N LEU A 74 10.27 -10.37 15.55
CA LEU A 74 10.12 -11.51 14.65
C LEU A 74 10.19 -12.83 15.43
N ILE A 75 9.11 -13.60 15.38
CA ILE A 75 9.04 -14.93 16.00
C ILE A 75 9.62 -15.97 15.04
N ILE A 76 10.82 -16.47 15.34
CA ILE A 76 11.46 -17.55 14.58
C ILE A 76 11.13 -18.88 15.25
N SER A 77 10.30 -19.69 14.58
CA SER A 77 9.93 -21.02 15.07
C SER A 77 11.16 -21.94 15.24
N ARG A 78 11.03 -22.97 16.09
CA ARG A 78 12.12 -23.93 16.33
C ARG A 78 12.55 -24.65 15.05
N SER A 79 11.61 -25.02 14.18
CA SER A 79 11.91 -25.66 12.90
C SER A 79 12.63 -24.71 11.96
N LEU A 80 12.17 -23.46 11.84
CA LEU A 80 12.84 -22.44 11.00
C LEU A 80 14.26 -22.17 11.49
N ARG A 81 14.48 -22.07 12.81
CA ARG A 81 15.82 -21.88 13.39
C ARG A 81 16.76 -23.06 13.07
N LYS A 82 16.25 -24.29 13.02
CA LYS A 82 17.07 -25.45 12.60
C LYS A 82 17.44 -25.37 11.12
N THR A 83 16.50 -24.97 10.26
CA THR A 83 16.75 -24.80 8.82
C THR A 83 17.79 -23.71 8.55
N LEU A 84 17.67 -22.55 9.20
CA LEU A 84 18.59 -21.41 9.03
C LEU A 84 20.03 -21.71 9.44
N ARG A 85 20.30 -22.72 10.27
CA ARG A 85 21.66 -23.14 10.67
C ARG A 85 22.34 -24.05 9.66
N LYS A 86 21.60 -24.60 8.69
CA LYS A 86 22.09 -25.59 7.73
C LYS A 86 22.36 -25.00 6.34
N ASN A 87 21.96 -23.76 6.11
CA ASN A 87 22.19 -22.98 4.90
C ASN A 87 23.18 -21.85 5.22
#